data_AF-A0A451CTZ4-F1
#
_entry.id   AF-A0A451CTZ4-F1
#
_cell.length_a   1.000
_cell.length_b   1.000
_cell.length_c   1.000
_cell.angle_alpha   90.00
_cell.angle_beta   90.00
_cell.angle_gamma   90.00
#
_symmetry.space_group_name_H-M   'P 1'
#
loop_
_entity.id
_entity.type
_entity.pdbx_description
1 polymer ?
#
loop_
_entity_poly.entity_id
_entity_poly.type
_entity_poly.pdbx_seq_one_letter_code
_entity_poly.pdbx_strand_id
1 'polypeptide(L)'
;MQHIVLSPHAREGLFFGAQGITLFDESGAESPITPSTANAWLASHEEVRWDEADGIDQALSQLSIYSRRQESLDLALIVLDDTLPLDLRAEGEEELDGLLSGQDGPEIGRWLSALFHLRPLPAGADLAGALDQARGPRRARVKEFLQPLAVHGETIARSWGAWRALPDDLFEPAGGKQIFMEQALERGAFTFVVCELSAGEIGKARFCAFQHLSPLSGHREVVNAWLRPFSDPVHKKGSMGIEEVPATRPGPANRHGKKKGRRQSIDRQKILHKVETQKSHIGEMMQKHRLHRIPQLIEELVTYHHEYGGGEYAAKSLLRLALFRG
;
A
#
# COMPACT_ATOMS: atom_id res chain seq x y z
N MET A 1 -23.00 1.89 18.07
CA MET A 1 -21.95 2.38 17.18
C MET A 1 -21.65 3.83 17.46
N GLN A 2 -20.38 4.09 17.73
CA GLN A 2 -19.80 5.40 18.00
C GLN A 2 -18.77 5.67 16.90
N HIS A 3 -18.59 6.94 16.53
CA HIS A 3 -17.64 7.29 15.48
C HIS A 3 -16.23 7.30 16.06
N ILE A 4 -15.28 6.85 15.23
CA ILE A 4 -13.86 6.95 15.53
C ILE A 4 -13.13 7.59 14.36
N VAL A 5 -12.00 8.21 14.67
CA VAL A 5 -11.06 8.70 13.67
C VAL A 5 -9.69 8.13 13.99
N LEU A 6 -9.06 7.45 13.05
CA LEU A 6 -7.79 6.78 13.23
C LEU A 6 -6.72 7.46 12.39
N SER A 7 -5.53 7.66 12.95
CA SER A 7 -4.32 8.02 12.20
C SER A 7 -3.28 6.89 12.31
N PRO A 8 -3.20 6.00 11.30
CA PRO A 8 -2.31 4.84 11.33
C PRO A 8 -0.83 5.22 11.45
N HIS A 9 -0.43 6.34 10.85
CA HIS A 9 0.96 6.81 10.90
C HIS A 9 1.36 7.35 12.27
N ALA A 10 0.47 8.11 12.91
CA ALA A 10 0.69 8.59 14.27
C ALA A 10 0.45 7.49 15.32
N ARG A 11 -0.21 6.40 14.93
CA ARG A 11 -0.61 5.31 15.81
C ARG A 11 -1.49 5.80 16.96
N GLU A 12 -2.36 6.75 16.62
CA GLU A 12 -3.30 7.42 17.51
C GLU A 12 -4.69 7.43 16.89
N GLY A 13 -5.71 7.64 17.72
CA GLY A 13 -7.08 7.82 17.26
C GLY A 13 -7.94 8.63 18.22
N LEU A 14 -9.04 9.14 17.71
CA LEU A 14 -10.09 9.82 18.44
C LEU A 14 -11.32 8.92 18.52
N PHE A 15 -11.87 8.79 19.72
CA PHE A 15 -13.09 8.05 19.99
C PHE A 15 -14.19 9.04 20.40
N PHE A 16 -15.28 9.11 19.64
CA PHE A 16 -16.38 10.05 19.88
C PHE A 16 -17.51 9.35 20.64
N GLY A 17 -17.38 9.30 21.96
CA GLY A 17 -18.33 8.63 22.83
C GLY A 17 -19.38 9.52 23.45
N ALA A 18 -20.35 8.91 24.14
CA ALA A 18 -21.44 9.62 24.81
C ALA A 18 -20.95 10.59 25.91
N GLN A 19 -19.76 10.35 26.47
CA GLN A 19 -19.18 11.14 27.56
C GLN A 19 -18.20 12.22 27.08
N GLY A 20 -17.88 12.28 25.79
CA GLY A 20 -16.90 13.22 25.24
C GLY A 20 -16.00 12.59 24.17
N ILE A 21 -14.90 13.28 23.87
CA ILE A 21 -13.89 12.83 22.90
C ILE A 21 -12.71 12.29 23.68
N THR A 22 -12.29 11.06 23.38
CA THR A 22 -11.11 10.43 23.97
C THR A 22 -10.04 10.29 22.89
N LEU A 23 -8.85 10.81 23.14
CA LEU A 23 -7.65 10.48 22.39
C LEU A 23 -7.09 9.16 22.93
N PHE A 24 -6.72 8.25 22.05
CA PHE A 24 -6.07 7.00 22.40
C PHE A 24 -4.87 6.71 21.50
N ASP A 25 -3.91 5.95 21.99
CA ASP A 25 -2.74 5.49 21.23
C ASP A 25 -2.67 3.95 21.13
N GLU A 26 -1.73 3.43 20.33
CA GLU A 26 -1.55 1.99 20.15
C GLU A 26 -1.18 1.22 21.44
N SER A 27 -0.70 1.92 22.48
CA SER A 27 -0.38 1.31 23.77
C SER A 27 -1.62 1.12 24.65
N GLY A 28 -2.76 1.67 24.23
CA GLY A 28 -4.00 1.71 25.01
C GLY A 28 -4.03 2.86 26.02
N ALA A 29 -3.13 3.84 25.92
CA ALA A 29 -3.21 5.03 26.75
C ALA A 29 -4.40 5.88 26.28
N GLU A 30 -5.25 6.28 27.23
CA GLU A 30 -6.46 7.04 26.95
C GLU A 30 -6.40 8.39 27.64
N SER A 31 -6.83 9.44 26.95
CA SER A 31 -6.89 10.80 27.50
C SER A 31 -8.13 11.52 27.01
N PRO A 32 -9.02 11.99 27.90
CA PRO A 32 -10.14 12.82 27.50
C PRO A 32 -9.63 14.16 26.97
N ILE A 33 -10.13 14.59 25.81
CA ILE A 33 -9.72 15.83 25.14
C ILE A 33 -10.91 16.74 24.83
N THR A 34 -10.63 18.03 24.63
CA THR A 34 -11.65 19.00 24.23
C THR A 34 -11.90 18.96 22.72
N PRO A 35 -13.05 19.45 22.23
CA PRO A 35 -13.29 19.60 20.78
C PRO A 35 -12.24 20.47 20.07
N SER A 36 -11.69 21.48 20.76
CA SER A 36 -10.63 22.32 20.20
C SER A 36 -9.33 21.54 19.99
N THR A 37 -8.99 20.66 20.94
CA THR A 37 -7.84 19.75 20.84
C THR A 37 -8.07 18.70 19.76
N ALA A 38 -9.28 18.14 19.66
CA ALA A 38 -9.65 17.19 18.61
C ALA A 38 -9.52 17.82 17.22
N ASN A 39 -9.98 19.07 17.06
CA ASN A 39 -9.85 19.78 15.79
C ASN A 39 -8.38 20.09 15.44
N ALA A 40 -7.56 20.45 16.43
CA ALA A 40 -6.12 20.62 16.23
C ALA A 40 -5.44 19.31 15.82
N TRP A 41 -5.84 18.19 16.43
CA TRP A 41 -5.38 16.85 16.07
C TRP A 41 -5.79 16.49 14.63
N LEU A 42 -7.06 16.71 14.26
CA LEU A 42 -7.53 16.46 12.89
C LEU A 42 -6.78 17.30 11.86
N ALA A 43 -6.44 18.55 12.20
CA ALA A 43 -5.69 19.44 11.32
C ALA A 43 -4.20 19.07 11.22
N SER A 44 -3.63 18.40 12.23
CA SER A 44 -2.23 17.97 12.24
C SER A 44 -1.99 16.61 11.59
N HIS A 45 -3.05 15.85 11.30
CA HIS A 45 -2.97 14.52 10.71
C HIS A 45 -3.49 14.54 9.28
N GLU A 46 -2.59 14.35 8.32
CA GLU A 46 -2.91 14.40 6.89
C GLU A 46 -3.74 13.18 6.44
N GLU A 47 -3.53 12.03 7.09
CA GLU A 47 -4.23 10.78 6.79
C GLU A 47 -5.03 10.33 8.01
N VAL A 48 -6.33 10.61 7.95
CA VAL A 48 -7.30 10.19 8.95
C VAL A 48 -8.36 9.30 8.32
N ARG A 49 -8.69 8.20 9.01
CA ARG A 49 -9.73 7.27 8.61
C ARG A 49 -10.90 7.36 9.57
N TRP A 50 -12.08 7.59 9.03
CA TRP A 50 -13.33 7.56 9.78
C TRP A 50 -13.87 6.14 9.76
N ASP A 51 -14.23 5.63 10.94
CA ASP A 51 -14.82 4.31 11.10
C ASP A 51 -15.84 4.31 12.25
N GLU A 52 -16.45 3.17 12.49
CA GLU A 52 -17.35 2.95 13.62
C GLU A 52 -16.81 1.87 14.56
N ALA A 53 -16.96 2.11 15.86
CA ALA A 53 -16.65 1.16 16.90
C ALA A 53 -17.73 1.15 18.00
N ASP A 54 -17.92 0.00 18.62
CA ASP A 54 -18.81 -0.20 19.76
C ASP A 54 -18.13 0.15 21.09
N GLY A 55 -16.81 0.30 21.10
CA GLY A 55 -16.02 0.66 22.27
C GLY A 55 -14.55 0.93 21.95
N ILE A 56 -13.80 1.42 22.95
CA ILE A 56 -12.38 1.76 22.81
C ILE A 56 -11.53 0.54 22.48
N ASP A 57 -11.83 -0.64 23.03
CA ASP A 57 -11.11 -1.88 22.72
C ASP A 57 -11.21 -2.25 21.24
N GLN A 58 -12.38 -2.06 20.63
CA GLN A 58 -12.55 -2.27 19.21
C GLN A 58 -11.83 -1.20 18.39
N ALA A 59 -11.86 0.07 18.83
CA ALA A 59 -11.14 1.15 18.19
C ALA A 59 -9.61 0.94 18.21
N LEU A 60 -9.07 0.44 19.32
CA LEU A 60 -7.67 0.05 19.48
C LEU A 60 -7.30 -1.13 18.57
N SER A 61 -8.15 -2.15 18.51
CA SER A 61 -7.97 -3.28 17.60
C SER A 61 -7.93 -2.84 16.14
N GLN A 62 -8.87 -1.96 15.73
CA GLN A 62 -8.89 -1.39 14.39
C GLN A 62 -7.64 -0.56 14.11
N LEU A 63 -7.22 0.31 15.04
CA LEU A 63 -6.00 1.11 14.90
C LEU A 63 -4.76 0.22 14.70
N SER A 64 -4.60 -0.82 15.51
CA SER A 64 -3.50 -1.79 15.39
C SER A 64 -3.47 -2.43 14.00
N ILE A 65 -4.62 -2.89 13.50
CA ILE A 65 -4.72 -3.49 12.16
C ILE A 65 -4.35 -2.47 11.07
N TYR A 66 -4.87 -1.24 11.13
CA TYR A 66 -4.56 -0.22 10.12
C TYR A 66 -3.09 0.18 10.13
N SER A 67 -2.49 0.35 11.31
CA SER A 67 -1.05 0.63 11.45
C SER A 67 -0.22 -0.50 10.85
N ARG A 68 -0.56 -1.77 11.12
CA ARG A 68 0.12 -2.93 10.54
C ARG A 68 -0.06 -3.04 9.03
N ARG A 69 -1.24 -2.70 8.50
CA ARG A 69 -1.47 -2.63 7.04
C ARG A 69 -0.54 -1.60 6.41
N GLN A 70 -0.47 -0.40 6.97
CA GLN A 70 0.42 0.65 6.46
C GLN A 70 1.90 0.23 6.52
N GLU A 71 2.34 -0.31 7.65
CA GLU A 71 3.70 -0.83 7.80
C GLU A 71 4.01 -1.93 6.78
N SER A 72 3.08 -2.87 6.56
CA SER A 72 3.24 -3.93 5.57
C SER A 72 3.34 -3.40 4.14
N LEU A 73 2.64 -2.31 3.81
CA LEU A 73 2.75 -1.63 2.53
C LEU A 73 4.12 -0.98 2.38
N ASP A 74 4.57 -0.23 3.39
CA ASP A 74 5.87 0.44 3.35
C ASP A 74 7.00 -0.59 3.17
N LEU A 75 6.93 -1.72 3.87
CA LEU A 75 7.87 -2.83 3.72
C LEU A 75 7.77 -3.49 2.34
N ALA A 76 6.56 -3.75 1.82
CA ALA A 76 6.40 -4.30 0.47
C ALA A 76 6.98 -3.38 -0.60
N LEU A 77 6.84 -2.06 -0.44
CA LEU A 77 7.45 -1.06 -1.32
C LEU A 77 8.97 -1.09 -1.23
N ILE A 78 9.56 -1.20 -0.03
CA ILE A 78 11.01 -1.36 0.16
C ILE A 78 11.52 -2.62 -0.54
N VAL A 79 10.83 -3.76 -0.39
CA VAL A 79 11.23 -5.04 -0.98
C VAL A 79 11.27 -4.96 -2.52
N LEU A 80 10.32 -4.23 -3.11
CA LEU A 80 10.17 -4.09 -4.55
C LEU A 80 11.04 -2.99 -5.18
N ASP A 81 11.82 -2.24 -4.41
CA ASP A 81 12.59 -1.09 -4.91
C ASP A 81 14.03 -1.49 -5.30
N ASP A 82 14.39 -1.48 -6.59
CA ASP A 82 15.73 -1.89 -7.04
C ASP A 82 16.83 -0.88 -6.77
N THR A 83 16.47 0.37 -6.48
CA THR A 83 17.41 1.43 -6.15
C THR A 83 17.96 1.29 -4.73
N LEU A 84 17.23 0.56 -3.86
CA LEU A 84 17.61 0.38 -2.47
C LEU A 84 18.72 -0.67 -2.31
N PRO A 85 19.64 -0.46 -1.35
CA PRO A 85 20.65 -1.44 -1.01
C PRO A 85 20.06 -2.83 -0.72
N LEU A 86 20.73 -3.88 -1.22
CA LEU A 86 20.29 -5.28 -1.09
C LEU A 86 20.06 -5.72 0.36
N ASP A 87 20.89 -5.22 1.29
CA ASP A 87 20.76 -5.48 2.72
C ASP A 87 19.48 -4.88 3.30
N LEU A 88 19.14 -3.64 2.93
CA LEU A 88 17.88 -3.01 3.35
C LEU A 88 16.65 -3.73 2.80
N ARG A 89 16.70 -4.17 1.53
CA ARG A 89 15.62 -4.96 0.92
C ARG A 89 15.44 -6.29 1.64
N ALA A 90 16.54 -6.97 1.95
CA ALA A 90 16.53 -8.23 2.69
C ALA A 90 15.98 -8.07 4.13
N GLU A 91 16.32 -6.98 4.83
CA GLU A 91 15.71 -6.62 6.12
C GLU A 91 14.20 -6.41 5.96
N GLY A 92 13.79 -5.65 4.94
CA GLY A 92 12.38 -5.42 4.62
C GLY A 92 11.61 -6.71 4.34
N GLU A 93 12.20 -7.67 3.65
CA GLU A 93 11.59 -8.99 3.41
C GLU A 93 11.40 -9.78 4.71
N GLU A 94 12.38 -9.77 5.61
CA GLU A 94 12.29 -10.49 6.88
C GLU A 94 11.21 -9.91 7.79
N GLU A 95 11.14 -8.58 7.89
CA GLU A 95 10.09 -7.90 8.67
C GLU A 95 8.70 -8.10 8.06
N LEU A 96 8.58 -8.00 6.72
CA LEU A 96 7.32 -8.27 6.03
C LEU A 96 6.86 -9.72 6.21
N ASP A 97 7.77 -10.69 6.14
CA ASP A 97 7.46 -12.10 6.39
C ASP A 97 6.98 -12.31 7.84
N GLY A 98 7.60 -11.61 8.79
CA GLY A 98 7.17 -11.58 10.19
C GLY A 98 5.74 -11.07 10.35
N LEU A 99 5.39 -9.96 9.70
CA LEU A 99 4.03 -9.42 9.73
C LEU A 99 3.02 -10.38 9.10
N LEU A 100 3.34 -10.97 7.95
CA LEU A 100 2.49 -11.91 7.23
C LEU A 100 2.37 -13.27 7.94
N SER A 101 3.33 -13.62 8.79
CA SER A 101 3.31 -14.84 9.61
C SER A 101 2.62 -14.65 10.96
N GLY A 102 2.42 -13.41 11.40
CA GLY A 102 1.78 -13.08 12.66
C GLY A 102 0.29 -13.41 12.71
N GLN A 103 -0.33 -13.16 13.87
CA GLN A 103 -1.76 -13.41 14.10
C GLN A 103 -2.66 -12.69 13.07
N ASP A 104 -2.31 -11.44 12.74
CA ASP A 104 -3.05 -10.61 11.77
C ASP A 104 -2.57 -10.83 10.33
N GLY A 105 -1.58 -11.70 10.13
CA GLY A 105 -0.92 -11.96 8.86
C GLY A 105 -1.87 -12.34 7.72
N PRO A 106 -2.87 -13.23 7.92
CA PRO A 106 -3.86 -13.52 6.89
C PRO A 106 -4.70 -12.32 6.46
N GLU A 107 -5.03 -11.41 7.39
CA GLU A 107 -5.79 -10.20 7.07
C GLU A 107 -4.93 -9.20 6.30
N ILE A 108 -3.71 -8.94 6.80
CA ILE A 108 -2.73 -8.06 6.16
C ILE A 108 -2.39 -8.56 4.75
N GLY A 109 -2.14 -9.86 4.59
CA GLY A 109 -1.83 -10.48 3.30
C GLY A 109 -2.98 -10.37 2.29
N ARG A 110 -4.24 -10.52 2.73
CA ARG A 110 -5.41 -10.28 1.87
C ARG A 110 -5.50 -8.82 1.43
N TRP A 111 -5.29 -7.88 2.35
CA TRP A 111 -5.33 -6.45 2.06
C TRP A 111 -4.22 -6.04 1.07
N LEU A 112 -2.97 -6.48 1.31
CA LEU A 112 -1.87 -6.28 0.38
C LEU A 112 -2.18 -6.89 -0.99
N SER A 113 -2.70 -8.12 -1.01
CA SER A 113 -3.08 -8.76 -2.27
C SER A 113 -4.12 -7.92 -3.03
N ALA A 114 -5.16 -7.42 -2.34
CA ALA A 114 -6.17 -6.55 -2.96
C ALA A 114 -5.58 -5.28 -3.57
N LEU A 115 -4.63 -4.64 -2.86
CA LEU A 115 -3.96 -3.45 -3.32
C LEU A 115 -3.08 -3.71 -4.56
N PHE A 116 -2.24 -4.74 -4.50
CA PHE A 116 -1.29 -5.06 -5.58
C PHE A 116 -1.94 -5.73 -6.80
N HIS A 117 -3.15 -6.28 -6.68
CA HIS A 117 -3.93 -6.77 -7.83
C HIS A 117 -4.82 -5.70 -8.48
N LEU A 118 -4.94 -4.51 -7.88
CA LEU A 118 -5.72 -3.40 -8.45
C LEU A 118 -5.06 -2.83 -9.72
N ARG A 119 -3.74 -2.63 -9.68
CA ARG A 119 -2.98 -1.92 -10.72
C ARG A 119 -1.66 -2.62 -11.02
N PRO A 120 -1.15 -2.52 -12.26
CA PRO A 120 0.17 -3.05 -12.57
C PRO A 120 1.23 -2.35 -11.73
N LEU A 121 2.24 -3.11 -11.33
CA LEU A 121 3.43 -2.57 -10.68
C LEU A 121 4.07 -1.49 -11.58
N PRO A 122 4.66 -0.44 -10.99
CA PRO A 122 5.38 0.57 -11.76
C PRO A 122 6.59 -0.06 -12.45
N ALA A 123 7.06 0.56 -13.54
CA ALA A 123 8.16 0.03 -14.35
C ALA A 123 9.49 -0.13 -13.58
N GLY A 124 9.67 0.59 -12.46
CA GLY A 124 10.84 0.47 -11.58
C GLY A 124 10.67 -0.55 -10.44
N ALA A 125 9.56 -1.29 -10.36
CA ALA A 125 9.41 -2.32 -9.34
C ALA A 125 10.16 -3.59 -9.73
N ASP A 126 11.11 -4.01 -8.89
CA ASP A 126 11.92 -5.21 -9.07
C ASP A 126 11.34 -6.42 -8.34
N LEU A 127 10.25 -6.92 -8.94
CA LEU A 127 9.59 -8.14 -8.50
C LEU A 127 10.47 -9.38 -8.68
N ALA A 128 11.30 -9.40 -9.72
CA ALA A 128 12.19 -10.53 -10.02
C ALA A 128 13.28 -10.68 -8.95
N GLY A 129 13.94 -9.58 -8.59
CA GLY A 129 14.94 -9.55 -7.53
C GLY A 129 14.35 -9.82 -6.14
N ALA A 130 13.15 -9.33 -5.86
CA ALA A 130 12.44 -9.67 -4.62
C ALA A 130 12.13 -11.18 -4.53
N LEU A 131 11.67 -11.80 -5.61
CA LEU A 131 11.44 -13.25 -5.64
C LEU A 131 12.74 -14.07 -5.54
N ASP A 132 13.85 -13.56 -6.07
CA ASP A 132 15.18 -14.20 -5.94
C ASP A 132 15.68 -14.19 -4.49
N GLN A 133 15.49 -13.07 -3.79
CA GLN A 133 15.84 -12.92 -2.37
C GLN A 133 14.93 -13.72 -1.43
N ALA A 134 13.64 -13.82 -1.74
CA ALA A 134 12.65 -14.56 -0.95
C ALA A 134 12.76 -16.11 -1.04
N ARG A 135 13.86 -16.66 -1.54
CA ARG A 135 14.05 -18.12 -1.71
C ARG A 135 14.27 -18.89 -0.40
N GLY A 136 14.60 -18.20 0.69
CA GLY A 136 14.85 -18.83 2.00
C GLY A 136 13.57 -19.20 2.76
N PRO A 137 13.62 -20.19 3.68
CA PRO A 137 12.45 -20.59 4.48
C PRO A 137 11.96 -19.51 5.45
N ARG A 138 12.78 -18.50 5.74
CA ARG A 138 12.42 -17.32 6.56
C ARG A 138 11.60 -16.26 5.81
N ARG A 139 11.29 -16.50 4.53
CA ARG A 139 10.64 -15.54 3.63
C ARG A 139 9.50 -16.20 2.84
N ALA A 140 8.94 -17.28 3.41
CA ALA A 140 7.96 -18.12 2.74
C ALA A 140 6.66 -17.36 2.47
N ARG A 141 6.18 -16.54 3.41
CA ARG A 141 4.97 -15.74 3.25
C ARG A 141 5.15 -14.60 2.26
N VAL A 142 6.29 -13.93 2.30
CA VAL A 142 6.63 -12.90 1.29
C VAL A 142 6.64 -13.52 -0.09
N LYS A 143 7.27 -14.69 -0.26
CA LYS A 143 7.27 -15.41 -1.53
C LYS A 143 5.85 -15.80 -1.97
N GLU A 144 5.04 -16.34 -1.07
CA GLU A 144 3.62 -16.68 -1.34
C GLU A 144 2.82 -15.45 -1.78
N PHE A 145 3.11 -14.27 -1.24
CA PHE A 145 2.49 -13.00 -1.62
C PHE A 145 2.98 -12.48 -2.98
N LEU A 146 4.29 -12.51 -3.25
CA LEU A 146 4.89 -11.95 -4.47
C LEU A 146 4.67 -12.84 -5.71
N GLN A 147 4.62 -14.16 -5.52
CA GLN A 147 4.56 -15.11 -6.64
C GLN A 147 3.30 -14.92 -7.53
N PRO A 148 2.08 -14.74 -6.97
CA PRO A 148 0.91 -14.42 -7.77
C PRO A 148 1.06 -13.12 -8.58
N LEU A 149 1.71 -12.09 -8.05
CA LEU A 149 1.91 -10.82 -8.76
C LEU A 149 2.75 -11.02 -10.02
N ALA A 150 3.76 -11.91 -9.97
CA ALA A 150 4.60 -12.21 -11.11
C ALA A 150 3.85 -13.00 -12.18
N VAL A 151 3.00 -13.94 -11.75
CA VAL A 151 2.18 -14.77 -12.66
C VAL A 151 1.07 -13.94 -13.31
N HIS A 152 0.45 -13.04 -12.57
CA HIS A 152 -0.74 -12.32 -13.00
C HIS A 152 -0.47 -10.95 -13.64
N GLY A 153 0.79 -10.51 -13.76
CA GLY A 153 1.14 -9.14 -14.16
C GLY A 153 0.44 -8.64 -15.44
N GLU A 154 0.37 -9.47 -16.49
CA GLU A 154 -0.34 -9.12 -17.72
C GLU A 154 -1.86 -8.99 -17.50
N THR A 155 -2.46 -9.92 -16.76
CA THR A 155 -3.89 -9.89 -16.42
C THR A 155 -4.24 -8.68 -15.57
N ILE A 156 -3.38 -8.32 -14.60
CA ILE A 156 -3.52 -7.10 -13.79
C ILE A 156 -3.52 -5.88 -14.70
N ALA A 157 -2.55 -5.76 -15.61
CA ALA A 157 -2.45 -4.63 -16.53
C ALA A 157 -3.69 -4.50 -17.44
N ARG A 158 -4.17 -5.63 -18.00
CA ARG A 158 -5.37 -5.67 -18.84
C ARG A 158 -6.63 -5.34 -18.05
N SER A 159 -6.79 -5.91 -16.86
CA SER A 159 -7.92 -5.68 -15.96
C SER A 159 -8.00 -4.21 -15.55
N TRP A 160 -6.86 -3.62 -15.19
CA TRP A 160 -6.74 -2.20 -14.88
C TRP A 160 -7.05 -1.30 -16.08
N GLY A 161 -6.59 -1.67 -17.27
CA GLY A 161 -6.93 -0.98 -18.52
C GLY A 161 -8.44 -0.96 -18.78
N ALA A 162 -9.09 -2.11 -18.62
CA ALA A 162 -10.55 -2.24 -18.76
C ALA A 162 -11.30 -1.41 -17.70
N TRP A 163 -10.84 -1.43 -16.44
CA TRP A 163 -11.39 -0.61 -15.36
C TRP A 163 -11.29 0.89 -15.68
N ARG A 164 -10.12 1.36 -16.11
CA ARG A 164 -9.90 2.77 -16.48
C ARG A 164 -10.77 3.22 -17.64
N ALA A 165 -11.08 2.33 -18.59
CA ALA A 165 -11.93 2.62 -19.73
C ALA A 165 -13.44 2.68 -19.40
N LEU A 166 -13.85 2.30 -18.18
CA LEU A 166 -15.24 2.43 -17.75
C LEU A 166 -15.71 3.89 -17.79
N PRO A 167 -16.83 4.20 -18.47
CA PRO A 167 -17.47 5.50 -18.44
C PRO A 167 -17.87 5.93 -17.02
N ASP A 168 -17.77 7.23 -16.72
CA ASP A 168 -18.09 7.77 -15.39
C ASP A 168 -19.60 7.77 -15.10
N ASP A 169 -20.45 7.74 -16.13
CA ASP A 169 -21.91 7.68 -16.02
C ASP A 169 -22.44 6.30 -15.56
N LEU A 170 -21.58 5.28 -15.51
CA LEU A 170 -21.89 3.99 -14.89
C LEU A 170 -21.91 4.05 -13.35
N PHE A 171 -21.35 5.11 -12.77
CA PHE A 171 -21.22 5.25 -11.32
C PHE A 171 -22.21 6.29 -10.80
N GLU A 172 -22.65 6.13 -9.56
CA GLU A 172 -23.54 7.10 -8.94
C GLU A 172 -22.87 8.47 -8.81
N PRO A 173 -23.59 9.58 -9.07
CA PRO A 173 -23.01 10.92 -9.01
C PRO A 173 -22.39 11.29 -7.64
N ALA A 174 -22.94 10.75 -6.55
CA ALA A 174 -22.50 11.05 -5.18
C ALA A 174 -21.27 10.24 -4.73
N GLY A 175 -20.96 9.13 -5.40
CA GLY A 175 -19.82 8.26 -5.07
C GLY A 175 -18.72 8.30 -6.13
N GLY A 176 -19.12 8.31 -7.40
CA GLY A 176 -18.21 8.24 -8.53
C GLY A 176 -17.38 6.95 -8.57
N LYS A 177 -16.56 6.85 -9.62
CA LYS A 177 -15.71 5.71 -9.90
C LYS A 177 -14.69 5.40 -8.80
N GLN A 178 -14.20 6.44 -8.12
CA GLN A 178 -13.17 6.32 -7.08
C GLN A 178 -13.72 5.64 -5.81
N ILE A 179 -14.86 6.09 -5.28
CA ILE A 179 -15.45 5.49 -4.07
C ILE A 179 -15.87 4.05 -4.36
N PHE A 180 -16.42 3.77 -5.54
CA PHE A 180 -16.73 2.40 -5.94
C PHE A 180 -15.47 1.53 -5.97
N MET A 181 -14.36 2.04 -6.51
CA MET A 181 -13.08 1.32 -6.56
C MET A 181 -12.53 1.01 -5.17
N GLU A 182 -12.58 1.97 -4.24
CA GLU A 182 -12.17 1.78 -2.85
C GLU A 182 -12.99 0.68 -2.16
N GLN A 183 -14.31 0.71 -2.34
CA GLN A 183 -15.20 -0.33 -1.80
C GLN A 183 -14.95 -1.70 -2.46
N ALA A 184 -14.67 -1.73 -3.77
CA ALA A 184 -14.31 -2.95 -4.48
C ALA A 184 -12.96 -3.53 -4.01
N LEU A 185 -12.00 -2.67 -3.69
CA LEU A 185 -10.70 -3.04 -3.14
C LEU A 185 -10.81 -3.62 -1.73
N GLU A 186 -11.54 -2.95 -0.83
CA GLU A 186 -11.78 -3.46 0.54
C GLU A 186 -12.48 -4.82 0.54
N ARG A 187 -13.29 -5.09 -0.50
CA ARG A 187 -13.98 -6.37 -0.70
C ARG A 187 -13.13 -7.41 -1.43
N GLY A 188 -11.91 -7.06 -1.87
CA GLY A 188 -10.97 -7.95 -2.57
C GLY A 188 -11.38 -8.31 -4.01
N ALA A 189 -12.34 -7.59 -4.62
CA ALA A 189 -12.92 -7.97 -5.90
C ALA A 189 -11.88 -8.07 -7.03
N PHE A 190 -10.89 -7.16 -7.05
CA PHE A 190 -9.81 -7.15 -8.04
C PHE A 190 -8.95 -8.41 -7.97
N THR A 191 -8.58 -8.88 -6.78
CA THR A 191 -7.79 -10.10 -6.60
C THR A 191 -8.50 -11.30 -7.20
N PHE A 192 -9.76 -11.54 -6.82
CA PHE A 192 -10.52 -12.68 -7.32
C PHE A 192 -10.72 -12.62 -8.83
N VAL A 193 -11.07 -11.45 -9.37
CA VAL A 193 -11.24 -11.29 -10.81
C VAL A 193 -9.95 -11.57 -11.56
N VAL A 194 -8.82 -11.02 -11.11
CA VAL A 194 -7.53 -11.24 -11.76
C VAL A 194 -7.09 -12.71 -11.70
N CYS A 195 -7.28 -13.38 -10.56
CA CYS A 195 -6.95 -14.80 -10.43
C CYS A 195 -7.77 -15.65 -11.42
N GLU A 196 -9.08 -15.46 -11.47
CA GLU A 196 -9.95 -16.23 -12.37
C GLU A 196 -9.73 -15.89 -13.85
N LEU A 197 -9.47 -14.62 -14.17
CA LEU A 197 -9.11 -14.22 -15.54
C LEU A 197 -7.77 -14.82 -15.98
N SER A 198 -6.78 -14.90 -15.08
CA SER A 198 -5.48 -15.52 -15.36
C SER A 198 -5.61 -17.03 -15.58
N ALA A 199 -6.58 -17.67 -14.93
CA ALA A 199 -6.95 -19.06 -15.19
C ALA A 199 -7.75 -19.26 -16.49
N GLY A 200 -8.14 -18.19 -17.20
CA GLY A 200 -8.98 -18.24 -18.40
C GLY A 200 -10.47 -18.45 -18.11
N GLU A 201 -10.89 -18.33 -16.86
CA GLU A 201 -12.23 -18.66 -16.35
C GLU A 201 -13.11 -17.40 -16.22
N ILE A 202 -13.45 -16.77 -17.34
CA ILE A 202 -14.25 -15.53 -17.32
C ILE A 202 -15.61 -15.67 -16.61
N GLY A 203 -16.23 -16.85 -16.71
CA GLY A 203 -17.49 -17.13 -16.03
C GLY A 203 -17.34 -17.03 -14.51
N LYS A 204 -16.25 -17.60 -13.96
CA LYS A 204 -15.92 -17.51 -12.54
C LYS A 204 -15.51 -16.10 -12.15
N ALA A 205 -14.69 -15.42 -12.96
CA ALA A 205 -14.33 -14.02 -12.72
C ALA A 205 -15.57 -13.13 -12.58
N ARG A 206 -16.55 -13.29 -13.46
CA ARG A 206 -17.82 -12.55 -13.40
C ARG A 206 -18.65 -12.92 -12.18
N PHE A 207 -18.73 -14.20 -11.84
CA PHE A 207 -19.41 -14.66 -10.64
C PHE A 207 -18.78 -14.07 -9.37
N CYS A 208 -17.46 -14.14 -9.22
CA CYS A 208 -16.73 -13.54 -8.10
C CYS A 208 -16.95 -12.03 -8.03
N ALA A 209 -16.87 -11.33 -9.17
CA ALA A 209 -17.13 -9.89 -9.21
C ALA A 209 -18.54 -9.56 -8.71
N PHE A 210 -19.58 -10.26 -9.16
CA PHE A 210 -20.94 -10.04 -8.66
C PHE A 210 -21.09 -10.40 -7.18
N GLN A 211 -20.49 -11.50 -6.72
CA GLN A 211 -20.57 -11.91 -5.32
C GLN A 211 -20.00 -10.82 -4.40
N HIS A 212 -18.80 -10.35 -4.72
CA HIS A 212 -18.10 -9.35 -3.90
C HIS A 212 -18.71 -7.96 -4.03
N LEU A 213 -19.23 -7.57 -5.19
CA LEU A 213 -19.76 -6.23 -5.44
C LEU A 213 -21.27 -6.11 -5.29
N SER A 214 -21.99 -7.18 -4.98
CA SER A 214 -23.46 -7.18 -4.84
C SER A 214 -24.04 -6.13 -3.90
N PRO A 215 -23.35 -5.70 -2.81
CA PRO A 215 -23.88 -4.65 -1.94
C PRO A 215 -23.78 -3.24 -2.53
N LEU A 216 -23.05 -3.08 -3.65
CA LEU A 216 -22.84 -1.78 -4.27
C LEU A 216 -23.93 -1.52 -5.31
N SER A 217 -24.42 -0.29 -5.35
CA SER A 217 -25.38 0.15 -6.38
C SER A 217 -24.73 0.14 -7.76
N GLY A 218 -25.48 -0.23 -8.80
CA GLY A 218 -24.97 -0.30 -10.18
C GLY A 218 -23.90 -1.37 -10.43
N HIS A 219 -23.66 -2.28 -9.48
CA HIS A 219 -22.59 -3.28 -9.61
C HIS A 219 -22.74 -4.17 -10.84
N ARG A 220 -23.96 -4.43 -11.31
CA ARG A 220 -24.19 -5.31 -12.46
C ARG A 220 -23.67 -4.70 -13.74
N GLU A 221 -24.00 -3.44 -13.97
CA GLU A 221 -23.60 -2.63 -15.10
C GLU A 221 -22.08 -2.46 -15.11
N VAL A 222 -21.50 -2.10 -13.96
CA VAL A 222 -20.05 -1.94 -13.78
C VAL A 222 -19.31 -3.25 -14.09
N VAL A 223 -19.72 -4.38 -13.50
CA VAL A 223 -19.06 -5.68 -13.71
C VAL A 223 -19.17 -6.14 -15.16
N ASN A 224 -20.34 -5.97 -15.79
CA ASN A 224 -20.52 -6.35 -17.19
C ASN A 224 -19.66 -5.49 -18.12
N ALA A 225 -19.60 -4.18 -17.89
CA ALA A 225 -18.74 -3.28 -18.65
C ALA A 225 -17.25 -3.59 -18.44
N TRP A 226 -16.84 -3.87 -17.19
CA TRP A 226 -15.46 -4.16 -16.82
C TRP A 226 -14.94 -5.45 -17.47
N LEU A 227 -15.77 -6.50 -17.47
CA LEU A 227 -15.38 -7.82 -17.98
C LEU A 227 -15.70 -8.03 -19.46
N ARG A 228 -16.33 -7.06 -20.13
CA ARG A 228 -16.66 -7.11 -21.56
C ARG A 228 -15.43 -7.39 -22.44
N PRO A 229 -14.26 -6.73 -22.27
CA PRO A 229 -13.09 -6.94 -23.13
C PRO A 229 -12.50 -8.35 -23.04
N PHE A 230 -12.85 -9.12 -22.01
CA PHE A 230 -12.35 -10.48 -21.80
C PHE A 230 -13.27 -11.54 -22.41
N SER A 231 -14.48 -11.16 -22.85
CA SER A 231 -15.48 -12.09 -23.37
C SER A 231 -15.27 -12.43 -24.86
N ASP A 232 -14.40 -11.71 -25.56
CA ASP A 232 -14.14 -11.92 -26.98
C ASP A 232 -13.19 -13.11 -27.24
N PRO A 233 -13.54 -14.06 -28.12
CA PRO A 233 -12.78 -15.28 -28.38
C PRO A 233 -11.42 -15.07 -29.06
N VAL A 234 -11.10 -13.84 -29.46
CA VAL A 234 -9.82 -13.48 -30.10
C VAL A 234 -8.63 -13.65 -29.14
N HIS A 235 -8.87 -13.72 -27.82
CA HIS A 235 -7.81 -13.75 -26.80
C HIS A 235 -7.55 -15.13 -26.16
N LYS A 236 -8.06 -16.22 -26.74
CA LYS A 236 -7.77 -17.60 -26.28
C LYS A 236 -6.42 -18.17 -26.72
N LYS A 237 -5.62 -17.45 -27.52
CA LYS A 237 -4.29 -17.90 -27.98
C LYS A 237 -3.19 -17.16 -27.21
N GLY A 238 -2.83 -17.65 -26.03
CA GLY A 238 -1.74 -17.07 -25.25
C GLY A 238 -1.21 -17.91 -24.09
N SER A 239 -1.80 -19.06 -23.78
CA SER A 239 -1.20 -20.01 -22.82
C SER A 239 -0.17 -20.86 -23.56
N MET A 240 1.04 -20.30 -23.76
CA MET A 240 2.22 -21.07 -24.15
C MET A 240 2.76 -21.79 -22.92
N GLY A 241 2.98 -23.09 -23.09
CA GLY A 241 3.46 -24.02 -22.09
C GLY A 241 4.78 -23.59 -21.44
N ILE A 242 4.89 -23.97 -20.17
CA ILE A 242 6.13 -23.94 -19.41
C ILE A 242 7.05 -25.00 -20.04
N GLU A 243 8.05 -24.53 -20.80
CA GLU A 243 9.16 -25.35 -21.25
C GLU A 243 10.11 -25.53 -20.06
N GLU A 244 10.21 -26.77 -19.56
CA GLU A 244 11.17 -27.16 -18.53
C GLU A 244 12.61 -26.91 -19.02
N VAL A 245 13.28 -25.93 -18.41
CA VAL A 245 14.72 -25.76 -18.59
C VAL A 245 15.47 -26.68 -17.61
N PRO A 246 16.39 -27.55 -18.09
CA PRO A 246 17.02 -28.57 -17.26
C PRO A 246 18.09 -28.00 -16.31
N ALA A 247 18.14 -28.60 -15.13
CA ALA A 247 19.06 -28.29 -14.05
C ALA A 247 20.54 -28.36 -14.48
N THR A 248 21.24 -27.23 -14.39
CA THR A 248 22.69 -27.17 -14.51
C THR A 248 23.30 -26.93 -13.13
N ARG A 249 24.09 -27.90 -12.65
CA ARG A 249 24.84 -27.84 -11.39
C ARG A 249 25.96 -26.79 -11.45
N PRO A 250 26.30 -26.13 -10.33
CA PRO A 250 27.66 -25.61 -10.13
C PRO A 250 28.41 -26.42 -9.06
N GLY A 251 29.67 -26.74 -9.36
CA GLY A 251 30.65 -27.32 -8.44
C GLY A 251 31.21 -26.29 -7.43
N PRO A 252 32.04 -26.74 -6.48
CA PRO A 252 32.40 -25.96 -5.30
C PRO A 252 33.65 -25.10 -5.52
N ALA A 253 33.70 -23.91 -4.92
CA ALA A 253 34.93 -23.13 -4.81
C ALA A 253 35.02 -22.38 -3.47
N ASN A 254 36.25 -22.22 -3.02
CA ASN A 254 36.65 -21.98 -1.64
C ASN A 254 36.54 -20.52 -1.16
N ARG A 255 36.35 -20.44 0.17
CA ARG A 255 36.79 -19.42 1.14
C ARG A 255 37.88 -18.45 0.66
N HIS A 256 37.76 -17.17 1.00
CA HIS A 256 38.74 -16.39 1.79
C HIS A 256 38.13 -15.04 2.22
N GLY A 257 38.33 -14.68 3.50
CA GLY A 257 37.65 -13.55 4.13
C GLY A 257 38.34 -12.20 3.98
N LYS A 258 37.68 -11.16 4.48
CA LYS A 258 38.30 -9.91 4.94
C LYS A 258 37.39 -9.19 5.93
N LYS A 259 37.89 -9.02 7.17
CA LYS A 259 37.37 -8.08 8.17
C LYS A 259 37.61 -6.63 7.72
N LYS A 260 36.65 -5.74 7.98
CA LYS A 260 36.75 -4.28 8.29
C LYS A 260 35.39 -3.65 7.96
N GLY A 261 34.77 -2.79 8.74
CA GLY A 261 35.08 -2.19 10.03
C GLY A 261 33.82 -1.45 10.51
N ARG A 262 33.69 -1.25 11.82
CA ARG A 262 32.64 -0.44 12.44
C ARG A 262 32.58 0.94 11.77
N ARG A 263 31.43 1.33 11.24
CA ARG A 263 31.10 2.73 10.96
C ARG A 263 29.82 3.10 11.69
N GLN A 264 29.86 4.29 12.25
CA GLN A 264 28.93 4.84 13.23
C GLN A 264 27.50 4.84 12.69
N SER A 265 26.58 4.37 13.54
CA SER A 265 25.15 4.58 13.38
C SER A 265 24.89 6.09 13.26
N ILE A 266 24.51 6.53 12.06
CA ILE A 266 23.92 7.84 11.86
C ILE A 266 22.52 7.76 12.46
N ASP A 267 22.20 8.71 13.33
CA ASP A 267 20.95 8.79 14.07
C ASP A 267 19.76 9.01 13.12
N ARG A 268 19.21 7.90 12.60
CA ARG A 268 18.11 7.87 11.61
C ARG A 268 16.88 8.65 12.09
N GLN A 269 16.62 8.69 13.40
CA GLN A 269 15.47 9.42 13.95
C GLN A 269 15.60 10.94 13.80
N LYS A 270 16.80 11.51 13.97
CA LYS A 270 17.02 12.94 13.74
C LYS A 270 16.88 13.35 12.28
N ILE A 271 17.29 12.47 11.36
CA ILE A 271 17.19 12.73 9.92
C ILE A 271 15.72 12.70 9.48
N LEU A 272 14.95 11.68 9.91
CA LEU A 272 13.53 11.58 9.61
C LEU A 272 12.74 12.74 10.21
N HIS A 273 13.02 13.12 11.45
CA HIS A 273 12.33 14.24 12.10
C HIS A 273 12.57 15.58 11.36
N LYS A 274 13.79 15.83 10.87
CA LYS A 274 14.10 17.06 10.12
C LYS A 274 13.41 17.11 8.75
N VAL A 275 13.34 15.98 8.06
CA VAL A 275 12.62 15.85 6.77
C VAL A 275 11.12 16.08 6.97
N GLU A 276 10.54 15.46 8.00
CA GLU A 276 9.11 15.59 8.28
C GLU A 276 8.75 17.02 8.69
N THR A 277 9.59 17.67 9.50
CA THR A 277 9.42 19.08 9.86
C THR A 277 9.43 20.01 8.64
N GLN A 278 10.31 19.75 7.65
CA GLN A 278 10.35 20.54 6.42
C GLN A 278 9.13 20.28 5.52
N LYS A 279 8.64 19.04 5.43
CA LYS A 279 7.42 18.70 4.69
C LYS A 279 6.19 19.37 5.28
N SER A 280 6.01 19.28 6.60
CA SER A 280 4.90 19.93 7.29
C SER A 280 4.94 21.47 7.11
N HIS A 281 6.13 22.08 7.13
CA HIS A 281 6.28 23.52 6.88
C HIS A 281 5.87 23.92 5.46
N ILE A 282 6.20 23.10 4.46
CA ILE A 282 5.81 23.32 3.05
C ILE A 282 4.28 23.14 2.91
N GLY A 283 3.70 22.11 3.52
CA GLY A 283 2.24 21.90 3.56
C GLY A 283 1.49 23.06 4.21
N GLU A 284 1.99 23.59 5.33
CA GLU A 284 1.39 24.74 6.03
C GLU A 284 1.43 26.03 5.18
N MET A 285 2.50 26.22 4.38
CA MET A 285 2.64 27.36 3.47
C MET A 285 1.75 27.24 2.22
N MET A 286 1.48 26.01 1.77
CA MET A 286 0.50 25.71 0.71
C MET A 286 -0.93 26.05 1.17
N GLN A 287 -1.30 25.64 2.39
CA GLN A 287 -2.61 25.96 2.98
C GLN A 287 -2.81 27.47 3.23
N LYS A 288 -1.76 28.20 3.60
CA LYS A 288 -1.81 29.67 3.82
C LYS A 288 -1.70 30.49 2.52
N HIS A 289 -1.74 29.86 1.34
CA HIS A 289 -1.59 30.46 0.00
C HIS A 289 -0.34 31.36 -0.18
N ARG A 290 0.74 31.13 0.58
CA ARG A 290 1.98 31.90 0.46
C ARG A 290 2.92 31.26 -0.55
N LEU A 291 2.44 31.17 -1.79
CA LEU A 291 3.04 30.36 -2.86
C LEU A 291 4.42 30.85 -3.34
N HIS A 292 4.76 32.13 -3.11
CA HIS A 292 6.00 32.74 -3.59
C HIS A 292 7.29 32.17 -2.96
N ARG A 293 7.20 31.48 -1.81
CA ARG A 293 8.37 30.88 -1.12
C ARG A 293 8.48 29.37 -1.31
N ILE A 294 7.46 28.74 -1.89
CA ILE A 294 7.40 27.29 -2.08
C ILE A 294 8.51 26.76 -3.00
N PRO A 295 8.86 27.43 -4.13
CA PRO A 295 9.92 26.93 -5.00
C PRO A 295 11.28 26.81 -4.30
N GLN A 296 11.60 27.77 -3.44
CA GLN A 296 12.87 27.82 -2.71
C GLN A 296 12.95 26.74 -1.63
N LEU A 297 11.85 26.47 -0.92
CA LEU A 297 11.77 25.39 0.07
C LEU A 297 11.76 24.00 -0.57
N ILE A 298 11.13 23.85 -1.74
CA ILE A 298 11.20 22.62 -2.54
C ILE A 298 12.63 22.38 -3.01
N GLU A 299 13.33 23.42 -3.49
CA GLU A 299 14.72 23.32 -3.91
C GLU A 299 15.62 22.93 -2.73
N GLU A 300 15.47 23.57 -1.56
CA GLU A 300 16.19 23.18 -0.34
C GLU A 300 15.90 21.73 0.09
N LEU A 301 14.65 21.27 0.00
CA LEU A 301 14.26 19.89 0.32
C LEU A 301 14.87 18.89 -0.67
N VAL A 302 14.88 19.22 -1.97
CA VAL A 302 15.46 18.39 -3.03
C VAL A 302 16.98 18.33 -2.90
N THR A 303 17.64 19.45 -2.61
CA THR A 303 19.08 19.51 -2.36
C THR A 303 19.45 18.73 -1.09
N TYR A 304 18.69 18.88 -0.01
CA TYR A 304 18.89 18.11 1.22
C TYR A 304 18.74 16.61 0.99
N HIS A 305 17.73 16.20 0.22
CA HIS A 305 17.59 14.80 -0.17
C HIS A 305 18.73 14.34 -1.07
N HIS A 306 19.21 15.13 -2.02
CA HIS A 306 20.40 14.77 -2.80
C HIS A 306 21.66 14.59 -1.95
N GLU A 307 21.86 15.42 -0.93
CA GLU A 307 23.05 15.35 -0.06
C GLU A 307 23.00 14.21 0.97
N TYR A 308 21.82 13.87 1.49
CA TYR A 308 21.70 12.96 2.64
C TYR A 308 20.87 11.69 2.41
N GLY A 309 20.00 11.68 1.39
CA GLY A 309 19.09 10.54 1.11
C GLY A 309 19.23 9.95 -0.30
N GLY A 310 19.75 10.69 -1.28
CA GLY A 310 19.61 10.41 -2.71
C GLY A 310 18.39 11.07 -3.35
N GLY A 311 18.46 11.29 -4.67
CA GLY A 311 17.43 11.99 -5.45
C GLY A 311 16.05 11.32 -5.48
N GLU A 312 15.97 10.06 -5.10
CA GLU A 312 14.74 9.27 -5.00
C GLU A 312 13.84 9.71 -3.82
N TYR A 313 14.42 10.10 -2.68
CA TYR A 313 13.63 10.63 -1.55
C TYR A 313 13.12 12.05 -1.83
N ALA A 314 13.79 12.79 -2.71
CA ALA A 314 13.25 14.04 -3.23
C ALA A 314 11.99 13.76 -4.07
N ALA A 315 12.03 12.77 -4.96
CA ALA A 315 10.88 12.37 -5.77
C ALA A 315 9.71 11.83 -4.91
N LYS A 316 9.96 10.95 -3.94
CA LYS A 316 8.93 10.43 -3.01
C LYS A 316 8.32 11.55 -2.16
N SER A 317 9.13 12.48 -1.67
CA SER A 317 8.65 13.63 -0.89
C SER A 317 7.85 14.62 -1.74
N LEU A 318 8.24 14.83 -3.00
CA LEU A 318 7.50 15.66 -3.94
C LEU A 318 6.19 15.00 -4.42
N LEU A 319 6.18 13.68 -4.60
CA LEU A 319 4.95 12.94 -4.90
C LEU A 319 3.97 13.04 -3.73
N ARG A 320 4.47 12.94 -2.49
CA ARG A 320 3.69 13.11 -1.27
C ARG A 320 3.12 14.53 -1.13
N LEU A 321 3.92 15.55 -1.44
CA LEU A 321 3.47 16.95 -1.52
C LEU A 321 2.49 17.21 -2.68
N ALA A 322 2.59 16.50 -3.79
CA ALA A 322 1.65 16.60 -4.91
C ALA A 322 0.31 15.88 -4.64
N LEU A 323 0.32 14.88 -3.75
CA LEU A 323 -0.87 14.20 -3.25
C LEU A 323 -1.53 14.94 -2.07
N PHE A 324 -0.86 15.95 -1.53
CA PHE A 324 -1.39 16.86 -0.51
C PHE A 324 -2.59 17.64 -1.10
N ARG A 325 -3.80 17.34 -0.60
CA ARG A 325 -5.01 18.10 -0.93
C ARG A 325 -5.11 19.33 -0.03
N GLY A 326 -5.15 20.51 -0.65
CA GLY A 326 -5.71 21.72 -0.04
C GLY A 326 -7.24 21.70 -0.09
#